data_AF-A0A2M7TB49-F1
#
_entry.id   AF-A0A2M7TB49-F1
#
_cell.length_a   1.000
_cell.length_b   1.000
_cell.length_c   1.000
_cell.angle_alpha   90.00
_cell.angle_beta   90.00
_cell.angle_gamma   90.00
#
_symmetry.space_group_name_H-M   'P 1'
#
loop_
_entity.id
_entity.type
_entity.pdbx_description
1 polymer ?
#
loop_
_entity_poly.entity_id
_entity_poly.type
_entity_poly.pdbx_seq_one_letter_code
_entity_poly.pdbx_strand_id
1 'polypeptide(L)'
;MRNYLKTLYILTLRELRSYFDNITSYVVLLLFLLLWEFLFFRDIFLYSEASLRILFDVLPWLLLILVPAVTMGTIAQMRSEGTIEYSLTQPITPLQFLLSKFLASFKFVAIAILLTLPVAVSLSFFGKFDLGILFSQYLGSLFLASATVSIGIFVSSLFKSQMAALITSAFIIFVLTIVGSDLVTLSLPLVLTLLAERISLMSHFSSVIRGVLDIRDIIYFLSLTVIFLSLSLFFLLKTKYAKVHVVLRRTISLVTTIIGIGVVLNVLANQLPYRLDLSQGKLYSLSPATKKIVKEIPDVVNITVYASSKLPTKFQPVLRDTKDILRDYQLVGGGKIHFEIKNPDEDATAEEEAGALGINAVQFNVIDKEEFKVQKGYLGLNVTYQGKNEMIPFIQSTADLEYQLTGFIKGMTSSGKKKIVFLQGHGEGDPQQMYPQFE
;
A
#
# COMPACT_ATOMS: atom_id res chain seq x y z
N MET A 1 13.91 18.04 -30.98
CA MET A 1 13.85 17.46 -29.62
C MET A 1 14.71 18.20 -28.59
N ARG A 2 16.00 18.52 -28.84
CA ARG A 2 16.88 19.21 -27.86
C ARG A 2 16.33 20.53 -27.30
N ASN A 3 15.70 21.36 -28.14
CA ASN A 3 15.08 22.61 -27.69
C ASN A 3 13.82 22.38 -26.84
N TYR A 4 13.05 21.32 -27.11
CA TYR A 4 11.81 21.00 -26.38
C TYR A 4 12.08 20.67 -24.91
N LEU A 5 13.04 19.78 -24.65
CA LEU A 5 13.44 19.36 -23.30
C LEU A 5 14.09 20.50 -22.52
N LYS A 6 14.91 21.32 -23.19
CA LYS A 6 15.51 22.51 -22.59
C LYS A 6 14.44 23.50 -22.13
N THR A 7 13.44 23.79 -22.96
CA THR A 7 12.32 24.67 -22.60
C THR A 7 11.52 24.10 -21.43
N LEU A 8 11.17 22.80 -21.46
CA LEU A 8 10.45 22.13 -20.37
C LEU A 8 11.20 22.22 -19.03
N TYR A 9 12.51 21.98 -19.05
CA TYR A 9 13.36 22.08 -17.87
C TYR A 9 13.38 23.50 -17.30
N ILE A 10 13.59 24.52 -18.15
CA ILE A 10 13.60 25.93 -17.74
C ILE A 10 12.26 26.34 -17.13
N LEU A 11 11.15 25.96 -17.76
CA LEU A 11 9.81 26.22 -17.23
C LEU A 11 9.61 25.53 -15.88
N THR A 12 9.98 24.26 -15.77
CA THR A 12 9.86 23.50 -14.52
C THR A 12 10.65 24.16 -13.38
N LEU A 13 11.89 24.61 -13.65
CA LEU A 13 12.70 25.31 -12.66
C LEU A 13 12.09 26.65 -12.24
N ARG A 14 11.56 27.42 -13.19
CA ARG A 14 10.87 28.69 -12.90
C ARG A 14 9.68 28.46 -11.98
N GLU A 15 8.84 27.48 -12.31
CA GLU A 15 7.65 27.12 -11.51
C GLU A 15 8.06 26.58 -10.13
N LEU A 16 9.11 25.76 -10.05
CA LEU A 16 9.60 25.25 -8.77
C LEU A 16 10.13 26.38 -7.87
N ARG A 17 10.90 27.32 -8.43
CA ARG A 17 11.38 28.51 -7.70
C ARG A 17 10.23 29.34 -7.16
N SER A 18 9.16 29.51 -7.94
CA SER A 18 7.97 30.25 -7.50
C SER A 18 7.35 29.70 -6.21
N TYR A 19 7.46 28.40 -5.92
CA TYR A 19 7.03 27.87 -4.63
C TYR A 19 7.94 28.36 -3.49
N PHE A 20 9.25 28.34 -3.67
CA PHE A 20 10.24 28.78 -2.67
C PHE A 20 10.39 30.30 -2.56
N ASP A 21 9.84 31.07 -3.50
CA ASP A 21 9.80 32.54 -3.40
C ASP A 21 8.57 33.03 -2.64
N ASN A 22 7.58 32.16 -2.36
CA ASN A 22 6.33 32.52 -1.69
C ASN A 22 6.29 31.99 -0.25
N ILE A 23 6.10 32.90 0.72
CA ILE A 23 5.99 32.57 2.15
C ILE A 23 4.89 31.53 2.46
N THR A 24 3.80 31.56 1.69
CA THR A 24 2.66 30.64 1.87
C THR A 24 3.08 29.18 1.68
N SER A 25 3.99 28.91 0.73
CA SER A 25 4.48 27.55 0.49
C SER A 25 5.28 27.01 1.67
N TYR A 26 6.07 27.86 2.34
CA TYR A 26 6.80 27.48 3.54
C TYR A 26 5.86 27.18 4.71
N VAL A 27 4.80 27.98 4.87
CA VAL A 27 3.79 27.74 5.90
C VAL A 27 3.09 26.40 5.67
N VAL A 28 2.64 26.13 4.44
CA VAL A 28 2.01 24.85 4.10
C VAL A 28 2.97 23.67 4.30
N LEU A 29 4.23 23.81 3.88
CA LEU A 29 5.25 22.79 4.05
C LEU A 29 5.53 22.49 5.53
N LEU A 30 5.70 23.54 6.34
CA LEU A 30 5.95 23.43 7.78
C LEU A 30 4.77 22.80 8.51
N LEU A 31 3.54 23.22 8.21
CA LEU A 31 2.34 22.62 8.79
C LEU A 31 2.20 21.14 8.41
N PHE A 32 2.48 20.78 7.16
CA PHE A 32 2.48 19.39 6.71
C PHE A 32 3.50 18.55 7.48
N LEU A 33 4.75 19.03 7.61
CA LEU A 33 5.81 18.32 8.34
C LEU A 33 5.49 18.18 9.82
N LEU A 34 5.08 19.27 10.48
CA LEU A 34 4.71 19.24 11.89
C LEU A 34 3.56 18.27 12.16
N LEU A 35 2.51 18.29 11.32
CA LEU A 35 1.39 17.37 11.48
C LEU A 35 1.82 15.92 11.27
N TRP A 36 2.67 15.67 10.27
CA TRP A 36 3.16 14.32 9.98
C TRP A 36 4.01 13.76 11.11
N GLU A 37 4.98 14.53 11.58
CA GLU A 37 5.85 14.14 12.68
C GLU A 37 5.08 14.01 13.99
N PHE A 38 4.15 14.91 14.28
CA PHE A 38 3.29 14.83 15.47
C PHE A 38 2.49 13.51 15.49
N LEU A 39 1.82 13.17 14.39
CA LEU A 39 1.04 11.93 14.29
C LEU A 39 1.93 10.69 14.44
N PHE A 40 3.14 10.73 13.91
CA PHE A 40 4.11 9.65 14.05
C PHE A 40 4.61 9.48 15.49
N PHE A 41 5.11 10.56 16.11
CA PHE A 41 5.68 10.50 17.47
C PHE A 41 4.62 10.23 18.54
N ARG A 42 3.35 10.56 18.29
CA ARG A 42 2.24 10.20 19.18
C ARG A 42 2.14 8.68 19.35
N ASP A 43 2.28 7.93 18.26
CA ASP A 43 1.97 6.50 18.23
C ASP A 43 3.22 5.62 18.32
N ILE A 44 4.40 6.07 17.86
CA ILE A 44 5.61 5.23 17.78
C ILE A 44 5.98 4.61 19.14
N PHE A 45 5.81 5.32 20.26
CA PHE A 45 6.14 4.79 21.59
C PHE A 45 5.16 3.72 22.08
N LEU A 46 4.00 3.57 21.44
CA LEU A 46 3.05 2.48 21.69
C LEU A 46 3.48 1.18 21.01
N TYR A 47 4.33 1.26 19.98
CA TYR A 47 4.85 0.12 19.24
C TYR A 47 6.31 -0.09 19.64
N SER A 48 6.65 -1.28 20.15
CA SER A 48 8.03 -1.60 20.56
C SER A 48 8.95 -1.93 19.37
N GLU A 49 8.81 -1.22 18.26
CA GLU A 49 9.53 -1.46 17.00
C GLU A 49 10.03 -0.15 16.37
N ALA A 50 11.30 -0.09 16.00
CA ALA A 50 11.89 1.04 15.30
C ALA A 50 11.55 0.99 13.79
N SER A 51 10.34 1.47 13.45
CA SER A 51 9.78 1.38 12.08
C SER A 51 9.11 2.68 11.65
N LEU A 52 9.27 3.07 10.37
CA LEU A 52 8.51 4.18 9.75
C LEU A 52 7.15 3.75 9.20
N ARG A 53 6.72 2.50 9.39
CA ARG A 53 5.44 2.01 8.88
C ARG A 53 4.29 2.95 9.25
N ILE A 54 4.24 3.39 10.51
CA ILE A 54 3.23 4.31 11.04
C ILE A 54 3.31 5.68 10.36
N LEU A 55 4.53 6.19 10.13
CA LEU A 55 4.75 7.45 9.42
C LEU A 55 4.11 7.36 8.03
N PHE A 56 4.40 6.33 7.25
CA PHE A 56 3.86 6.23 5.90
C PHE A 56 2.38 5.86 5.86
N ASP A 57 1.83 5.15 6.85
CA ASP A 57 0.41 4.81 6.90
C ASP A 57 -0.51 6.05 6.89
N VAL A 58 -0.06 7.15 7.53
CA VAL A 58 -0.81 8.41 7.53
C VAL A 58 -0.60 9.28 6.28
N LEU A 59 0.40 8.97 5.45
CA LEU A 59 0.79 9.83 4.31
C LEU A 59 -0.35 10.08 3.31
N PRO A 60 -1.16 9.09 2.87
CA PRO A 60 -2.27 9.35 1.95
C PRO A 60 -3.26 10.41 2.47
N TRP A 61 -3.49 10.44 3.79
CA TRP A 61 -4.34 11.43 4.44
C TRP A 61 -3.70 12.81 4.52
N LEU A 62 -2.38 12.90 4.62
CA LEU A 62 -1.68 14.18 4.63
C LEU A 62 -1.55 14.77 3.22
N LEU A 63 -1.42 13.92 2.19
CA LEU A 63 -1.43 14.35 0.79
C LEU A 63 -2.78 14.95 0.38
N LEU A 64 -3.90 14.54 1.00
CA LEU A 64 -5.21 15.17 0.84
C LEU A 64 -5.20 16.65 1.21
N ILE A 65 -4.33 17.08 2.13
CA ILE A 65 -4.20 18.49 2.52
C ILE A 65 -3.14 19.18 1.65
N LEU A 66 -1.94 18.58 1.59
CA LEU A 66 -0.78 19.19 0.93
C LEU A 66 -1.00 19.37 -0.58
N VAL A 67 -1.49 18.33 -1.27
CA VAL A 67 -1.54 18.35 -2.73
C VAL A 67 -2.58 19.35 -3.26
N PRO A 68 -3.81 19.41 -2.74
CA PRO A 68 -4.76 20.48 -3.09
C PRO A 68 -4.21 21.88 -2.84
N ALA A 69 -3.54 22.12 -1.71
CA ALA A 69 -2.97 23.41 -1.38
C ALA A 69 -1.87 23.83 -2.37
N VAL A 70 -1.01 22.90 -2.80
CA VAL A 70 0.06 23.16 -3.75
C VAL A 70 -0.47 23.33 -5.18
N THR A 71 -1.47 22.53 -5.57
CA THR A 71 -1.93 22.47 -6.97
C THR A 71 -3.07 23.45 -7.30
N MET A 72 -3.83 23.92 -6.32
CA MET A 72 -5.02 24.76 -6.54
C MET A 72 -4.74 25.99 -7.42
N GLY A 73 -3.60 26.65 -7.22
CA GLY A 73 -3.23 27.89 -7.92
C GLY A 73 -2.59 27.69 -9.29
N THR A 74 -2.22 26.46 -9.66
CA THR A 74 -1.39 26.20 -10.85
C THR A 74 -2.03 26.67 -12.16
N ILE A 75 -3.35 26.45 -12.32
CA ILE A 75 -4.11 26.86 -13.50
C ILE A 75 -5.32 27.71 -13.11
N ALA A 76 -6.01 27.41 -12.01
CA ALA A 76 -7.21 28.13 -11.59
C ALA A 76 -6.93 29.61 -11.35
N GLN A 77 -5.83 29.95 -10.69
CA GLN A 77 -5.43 31.34 -10.43
C GLN A 77 -5.16 32.11 -11.73
N MET A 78 -4.39 31.50 -12.63
CA MET A 78 -4.10 32.10 -13.93
C MET A 78 -5.37 32.33 -14.76
N ARG A 79 -6.38 31.48 -14.55
CA ARG A 79 -7.68 31.59 -15.21
C ARG A 79 -8.55 32.68 -14.57
N SER A 80 -8.52 32.87 -13.26
CA SER A 80 -9.19 34.01 -12.60
C SER A 80 -8.56 35.35 -12.99
N GLU A 81 -7.23 35.39 -13.11
CA GLU A 81 -6.48 36.61 -13.43
C GLU A 81 -6.43 36.92 -14.94
N GLY A 82 -6.92 36.01 -15.80
CA GLY A 82 -6.86 36.15 -17.27
C GLY A 82 -5.46 35.93 -17.87
N THR A 83 -4.44 35.66 -17.06
CA THR A 83 -3.04 35.48 -17.50
C THR A 83 -2.81 34.15 -18.24
N ILE A 84 -3.78 33.23 -18.18
CA ILE A 84 -3.75 31.99 -18.95
C ILE A 84 -3.69 32.23 -20.47
N GLU A 85 -4.37 33.26 -20.97
CA GLU A 85 -4.40 33.58 -22.41
C GLU A 85 -3.01 33.99 -22.91
N TYR A 86 -2.31 34.84 -22.15
CA TYR A 86 -0.94 35.24 -22.44
C TYR A 86 0.02 34.04 -22.43
N SER A 87 -0.14 33.10 -21.50
CA SER A 87 0.71 31.91 -21.44
C SER A 87 0.47 30.96 -22.61
N LEU A 88 -0.76 30.91 -23.14
CA LEU A 88 -1.12 30.04 -24.26
C LEU A 88 -0.76 30.63 -25.63
N THR A 89 -0.48 31.93 -25.74
CA THR A 89 0.00 32.58 -26.98
C THR A 89 1.51 32.52 -27.15
N GLN A 90 2.26 32.28 -26.07
CA GLN A 90 3.71 32.06 -26.13
C GLN A 90 4.06 30.86 -27.02
N PRO A 91 5.29 30.81 -27.59
CA PRO A 91 5.76 29.71 -28.44
C PRO A 91 6.11 28.45 -27.61
N ILE A 92 5.23 28.08 -26.68
CA ILE A 92 5.30 26.89 -25.85
C ILE A 92 4.12 25.97 -26.18
N THR A 93 4.37 24.67 -26.25
CA THR A 93 3.29 23.72 -26.49
C THR A 93 2.41 23.57 -25.23
N PRO A 94 1.09 23.36 -25.38
CA PRO A 94 0.20 23.06 -24.26
C PRO A 94 0.69 21.92 -23.35
N LEU A 95 1.32 20.90 -23.95
CA LEU A 95 1.89 19.79 -23.22
C LEU A 95 3.12 20.21 -22.40
N GLN A 96 4.03 21.04 -22.93
CA GLN A 96 5.16 21.56 -22.14
C GLN A 96 4.70 22.40 -20.96
N PHE A 97 3.71 23.26 -21.19
CA PHE A 97 3.13 24.09 -20.14
C PHE A 97 2.53 23.24 -19.02
N LEU A 98 1.73 22.23 -19.38
CA LEU A 98 1.13 21.32 -18.40
C LEU A 98 2.17 20.49 -17.66
N LEU A 99 3.11 19.88 -18.39
CA LEU A 99 4.16 19.05 -17.80
C LEU A 99 5.10 19.85 -16.89
N SER A 100 5.36 21.13 -17.18
CA SER A 100 6.17 21.96 -16.26
C SER A 100 5.45 22.22 -14.95
N LYS A 101 4.13 22.46 -14.97
CA LYS A 101 3.31 22.60 -13.74
C LYS A 101 3.29 21.31 -12.94
N PHE A 102 3.12 20.17 -13.61
CA PHE A 102 3.17 18.84 -13.00
C PHE A 102 4.52 18.56 -12.35
N LEU A 103 5.61 18.67 -13.10
CA LEU A 103 6.95 18.36 -12.60
C LEU A 103 7.38 19.29 -11.46
N ALA A 104 7.00 20.57 -11.49
CA ALA A 104 7.30 21.50 -10.40
C ALA A 104 6.53 21.15 -9.12
N SER A 105 5.22 20.92 -9.24
CA SER A 105 4.37 20.56 -8.09
C SER A 105 4.76 19.19 -7.51
N PHE A 106 5.04 18.22 -8.37
CA PHE A 106 5.56 16.90 -7.98
C PHE A 106 6.89 17.00 -7.24
N LYS A 107 7.85 17.79 -7.76
CA LYS A 107 9.13 18.01 -7.08
C LYS A 107 8.98 18.70 -5.73
N PHE A 108 8.07 19.67 -5.60
CA PHE A 108 7.80 20.33 -4.33
C PHE A 108 7.27 19.34 -3.28
N VAL A 109 6.29 18.50 -3.66
CA VAL A 109 5.75 17.44 -2.79
C VAL A 109 6.81 16.37 -2.50
N ALA A 110 7.65 16.00 -3.47
CA ALA A 110 8.75 15.08 -3.27
C ALA A 110 9.78 15.63 -2.27
N ILE A 111 10.11 16.92 -2.33
CA ILE A 111 10.96 17.58 -1.34
C ILE A 111 10.30 17.53 0.04
N ALA A 112 9.00 17.81 0.14
CA ALA A 112 8.26 17.71 1.39
C ALA A 112 8.34 16.31 2.01
N ILE A 113 8.23 15.26 1.17
CA ILE A 113 8.40 13.88 1.61
C ILE A 113 9.84 13.59 2.04
N LEU A 114 10.84 14.00 1.26
CA LEU A 114 12.24 13.74 1.59
C LEU A 114 12.71 14.48 2.85
N LEU A 115 12.05 15.57 3.24
CA LEU A 115 12.34 16.27 4.48
C LEU A 115 12.02 15.44 5.74
N THR A 116 11.34 14.29 5.65
CA THR A 116 11.19 13.35 6.77
C THR A 116 12.35 12.37 6.93
N LEU A 117 13.35 12.41 6.04
CA LEU A 117 14.55 11.56 6.18
C LEU A 117 15.28 11.71 7.52
N PRO A 118 15.37 12.89 8.16
CA PRO A 118 15.96 13.01 9.49
C PRO A 118 15.28 12.12 10.54
N VAL A 119 13.97 11.87 10.44
CA VAL A 119 13.25 10.94 11.33
C VAL A 119 13.77 9.52 11.12
N ALA A 120 13.93 9.08 9.86
CA ALA A 120 14.52 7.78 9.53
C ALA A 120 15.93 7.61 10.11
N VAL A 121 16.76 8.65 9.96
CA VAL A 121 18.12 8.68 10.51
C VAL A 121 18.10 8.65 12.04
N SER A 122 17.18 9.36 12.70
CA SER A 122 17.08 9.36 14.16
C SER A 122 16.79 7.96 14.70
N LEU A 123 15.88 7.22 14.06
CA LEU A 123 15.46 5.90 14.54
C LEU A 123 16.49 4.80 14.26
N SER A 124 17.35 4.98 13.25
CA SER A 124 18.42 4.02 12.97
C SER A 124 19.45 3.92 14.09
N PHE A 125 19.53 4.94 14.97
CA PHE A 125 20.34 4.88 16.19
C PHE A 125 19.71 4.02 17.31
N PHE A 126 18.40 3.81 17.30
CA PHE A 126 17.66 3.11 18.36
C PHE A 126 17.28 1.67 17.99
N GLY A 127 17.39 1.28 16.72
CA GLY A 127 17.07 -0.07 16.27
C GLY A 127 17.65 -0.39 14.91
N LYS A 128 17.63 -1.69 14.55
CA LYS A 128 18.07 -2.14 13.22
C LYS A 128 17.03 -1.74 12.18
N PHE A 129 17.39 -0.78 11.34
CA PHE A 129 16.52 -0.32 10.27
C PHE A 129 16.57 -1.22 9.04
N ASP A 130 15.39 -1.58 8.54
CA ASP A 130 15.26 -2.23 7.26
C ASP A 130 15.35 -1.20 6.13
N LEU A 131 16.54 -1.08 5.53
CA LEU A 131 16.81 -0.17 4.43
C LEU A 131 15.96 -0.46 3.18
N GLY A 132 15.56 -1.70 2.96
CA GLY A 132 14.75 -2.06 1.81
C GLY A 132 13.28 -1.68 1.99
N ILE A 133 12.75 -1.84 3.20
CA ILE A 133 11.43 -1.26 3.57
C ILE A 133 11.47 0.27 3.44
N LEU A 134 12.52 0.91 3.97
CA LEU A 134 12.70 2.36 3.88
C LEU A 134 12.68 2.86 2.43
N PHE A 135 13.48 2.23 1.56
CA PHE A 135 13.55 2.59 0.16
C PHE A 135 12.20 2.39 -0.55
N SER A 136 11.52 1.27 -0.28
CA SER A 136 10.19 0.99 -0.83
C SER A 136 9.18 2.07 -0.43
N GLN A 137 9.12 2.42 0.86
CA GLN A 137 8.22 3.45 1.40
C GLN A 137 8.42 4.80 0.71
N TYR A 138 9.66 5.28 0.60
CA TYR A 138 9.95 6.52 -0.11
C TYR A 138 9.65 6.41 -1.61
N LEU A 139 10.04 5.34 -2.28
CA LEU A 139 9.80 5.20 -3.71
C LEU A 139 8.30 5.12 -4.05
N GLY A 140 7.53 4.31 -3.33
CA GLY A 140 6.08 4.23 -3.55
C GLY A 140 5.35 5.50 -3.13
N SER A 141 5.86 6.24 -2.13
CA SER A 141 5.29 7.55 -1.79
C SER A 141 5.41 8.56 -2.93
N LEU A 142 6.48 8.48 -3.73
CA LEU A 142 6.63 9.31 -4.94
C LEU A 142 5.63 8.90 -6.02
N PHE A 143 5.34 7.61 -6.19
CA PHE A 143 4.27 7.17 -7.10
C PHE A 143 2.90 7.68 -6.65
N LEU A 144 2.58 7.55 -5.36
CA LEU A 144 1.35 8.11 -4.78
C LEU A 144 1.26 9.64 -4.96
N ALA A 145 2.35 10.37 -4.69
CA ALA A 145 2.44 11.81 -4.90
C ALA A 145 2.23 12.19 -6.38
N SER A 146 2.76 11.41 -7.32
CA SER A 146 2.56 11.67 -8.76
C SER A 146 1.08 11.55 -9.16
N ALA A 147 0.38 10.52 -8.67
CA ALA A 147 -1.03 10.32 -8.94
C ALA A 147 -1.88 11.44 -8.32
N THR A 148 -1.69 11.75 -7.05
CA THR A 148 -2.45 12.81 -6.37
C THR A 148 -2.19 14.20 -6.96
N VAL A 149 -0.94 14.54 -7.30
CA VAL A 149 -0.59 15.82 -7.95
C VAL A 149 -1.25 15.95 -9.32
N SER A 150 -1.33 14.86 -10.09
CA SER A 150 -2.03 14.87 -11.38
C SER A 150 -3.53 15.16 -11.23
N ILE A 151 -4.17 14.62 -10.19
CA ILE A 151 -5.57 14.90 -9.83
C ILE A 151 -5.74 16.38 -9.49
N GLY A 152 -4.87 16.92 -8.64
CA GLY A 152 -4.90 18.33 -8.26
C GLY A 152 -4.78 19.28 -9.45
N ILE A 153 -3.87 19.00 -10.38
CA ILE A 153 -3.70 19.79 -11.60
C ILE A 153 -4.91 19.67 -12.53
N PHE A 154 -5.47 18.47 -12.68
CA PHE A 154 -6.70 18.27 -13.42
C PHE A 154 -7.82 19.12 -12.87
N VAL A 155 -8.07 19.05 -11.56
CA VAL A 155 -9.12 19.82 -10.91
C VAL A 155 -8.85 21.33 -11.04
N SER A 156 -7.61 21.80 -10.84
CA SER A 156 -7.24 23.21 -11.07
C SER A 156 -7.52 23.67 -12.51
N SER A 157 -7.46 22.78 -13.50
CA SER A 157 -7.80 23.09 -14.89
C SER A 157 -9.31 23.28 -15.14
N LEU A 158 -10.17 22.72 -14.29
CA LEU A 158 -11.64 22.80 -14.39
C LEU A 158 -12.20 24.12 -13.88
N PHE A 159 -11.61 24.66 -12.81
CA PHE A 159 -12.16 25.79 -12.06
C PHE A 159 -11.46 27.12 -12.39
N LYS A 160 -12.19 28.23 -12.21
CA LYS A 160 -11.62 29.59 -12.16
C LYS A 160 -11.23 30.00 -10.74
N SER A 161 -11.86 29.41 -9.72
CA SER A 161 -11.61 29.73 -8.31
C SER A 161 -10.61 28.75 -7.71
N GLN A 162 -9.56 29.27 -7.06
CA GLN A 162 -8.58 28.47 -6.32
C GLN A 162 -9.25 27.66 -5.20
N MET A 163 -10.16 28.28 -4.45
CA MET A 163 -10.84 27.60 -3.34
C MET A 163 -11.71 26.43 -3.83
N ALA A 164 -12.42 26.60 -4.94
CA ALA A 164 -13.19 25.51 -5.55
C ALA A 164 -12.28 24.37 -6.03
N ALA A 165 -11.12 24.72 -6.60
CA ALA A 165 -10.13 23.72 -7.01
C ALA A 165 -9.54 22.97 -5.81
N LEU A 166 -9.24 23.65 -4.71
CA LEU A 166 -8.75 23.05 -3.47
C LEU A 166 -9.77 22.07 -2.90
N ILE A 167 -11.00 22.52 -2.65
CA ILE A 167 -12.03 21.68 -2.01
C ILE A 167 -12.35 20.45 -2.86
N THR A 168 -12.49 20.64 -4.18
CA THR A 168 -12.84 19.53 -5.08
C THR A 168 -11.71 18.52 -5.20
N SER A 169 -10.44 18.96 -5.24
CA SER A 169 -9.31 18.02 -5.31
C SER A 169 -9.11 17.27 -4.00
N ALA A 170 -9.25 17.96 -2.85
CA ALA A 170 -9.25 17.31 -1.54
C ALA A 170 -10.35 16.24 -1.45
N PHE A 171 -11.56 16.56 -1.90
CA PHE A 171 -12.68 15.60 -1.90
C PHE A 171 -12.43 14.39 -2.81
N ILE A 172 -11.92 14.58 -4.03
CA ILE A 172 -11.61 13.46 -4.93
C ILE A 172 -10.52 12.57 -4.33
N ILE A 173 -9.44 13.16 -3.80
CA ILE A 173 -8.37 12.40 -3.16
C ILE A 173 -8.91 11.66 -1.92
N PHE A 174 -9.74 12.31 -1.11
CA PHE A 174 -10.41 11.67 0.04
C PHE A 174 -11.20 10.43 -0.35
N VAL A 175 -12.10 10.56 -1.33
CA VAL A 175 -12.93 9.45 -1.80
C VAL A 175 -12.07 8.31 -2.33
N LEU A 176 -11.05 8.62 -3.15
CA LEU A 176 -10.13 7.60 -3.66
C LEU A 176 -9.29 6.95 -2.56
N THR A 177 -8.99 7.63 -1.46
CA THR A 177 -8.28 7.05 -0.32
C THR A 177 -9.16 6.13 0.51
N ILE A 178 -10.42 6.52 0.77
CA ILE A 178 -11.30 5.79 1.69
C ILE A 178 -12.12 4.67 1.04
N VAL A 179 -12.33 4.72 -0.29
CA VAL A 179 -13.26 3.81 -0.98
C VAL A 179 -12.95 2.33 -0.78
N GLY A 180 -11.67 1.95 -0.71
CA GLY A 180 -11.24 0.57 -0.47
C GLY A 180 -10.94 0.23 0.98
N SER A 181 -11.37 1.06 1.93
CA SER A 181 -11.26 0.76 3.37
C SER A 181 -12.41 -0.14 3.82
N ASP A 182 -12.16 -0.94 4.85
CA ASP A 182 -13.17 -1.82 5.46
C ASP A 182 -14.44 -1.06 5.85
N LEU A 183 -14.28 0.18 6.30
CA LEU A 183 -15.38 1.08 6.66
C LEU A 183 -16.39 1.27 5.51
N VAL A 184 -15.92 1.30 4.27
CA VAL A 184 -16.75 1.45 3.07
C VAL A 184 -17.14 0.09 2.50
N THR A 185 -16.19 -0.85 2.41
CA THR A 185 -16.40 -2.14 1.72
C THR A 185 -17.28 -3.11 2.48
N LEU A 186 -17.38 -3.02 3.81
CA LEU A 186 -18.28 -3.86 4.63
C LEU A 186 -19.76 -3.66 4.27
N SER A 187 -20.12 -2.48 3.78
CA SER A 187 -21.51 -2.15 3.40
C SER A 187 -21.81 -2.44 1.93
N LEU A 188 -20.82 -2.93 1.16
CA LEU A 188 -20.92 -3.13 -0.28
C LEU A 188 -21.10 -4.61 -0.65
N PRO A 189 -21.93 -4.91 -1.68
CA PRO A 189 -21.91 -6.22 -2.33
C PRO A 189 -20.52 -6.58 -2.84
N LEU A 190 -20.17 -7.87 -2.85
CA LEU A 190 -18.84 -8.38 -3.23
C LEU A 190 -18.27 -7.78 -4.52
N VAL A 191 -19.09 -7.63 -5.57
CA VAL A 191 -18.64 -7.05 -6.85
C VAL A 191 -18.19 -5.60 -6.68
N LEU A 192 -18.92 -4.80 -5.88
CA LEU A 192 -18.57 -3.41 -5.61
C LEU A 192 -17.36 -3.31 -4.67
N THR A 193 -17.22 -4.22 -3.71
CA THR A 193 -16.03 -4.32 -2.85
C THR A 193 -14.76 -4.55 -3.66
N LEU A 194 -14.78 -5.50 -4.60
CA LEU A 194 -13.63 -5.77 -5.46
C LEU A 194 -13.26 -4.59 -6.36
N LEU A 195 -14.25 -3.80 -6.81
CA LEU A 195 -14.00 -2.59 -7.59
C LEU A 195 -13.47 -1.45 -6.72
N ALA A 196 -14.02 -1.30 -5.51
CA ALA A 196 -13.62 -0.30 -4.54
C ALA A 196 -12.15 -0.46 -4.14
N GLU A 197 -11.72 -1.68 -3.81
CA GLU A 197 -10.31 -1.98 -3.51
C GLU A 197 -9.37 -1.66 -4.67
N ARG A 198 -9.78 -1.92 -5.92
CA ARG A 198 -8.96 -1.66 -7.13
C ARG A 198 -8.83 -0.19 -7.49
N ILE A 199 -9.76 0.65 -7.05
CA ILE A 199 -9.74 2.09 -7.31
C ILE A 199 -9.08 2.85 -6.16
N SER A 200 -8.88 2.20 -5.02
CA SER A 200 -8.41 2.82 -3.78
C SER A 200 -6.92 3.12 -3.79
N LEU A 201 -6.56 4.38 -3.50
CA LEU A 201 -5.16 4.80 -3.33
C LEU A 201 -4.51 4.09 -2.14
N MET A 202 -5.25 3.95 -1.03
CA MET A 202 -4.75 3.33 0.20
C MET A 202 -4.49 1.84 0.01
N SER A 203 -5.37 1.14 -0.69
CA SER A 203 -5.26 -0.32 -0.90
C SER A 203 -3.97 -0.66 -1.66
N HIS A 204 -3.67 0.08 -2.74
CA HIS A 204 -2.42 -0.05 -3.50
C HIS A 204 -1.19 0.44 -2.72
N PHE A 205 -1.33 1.43 -1.84
CA PHE A 205 -0.20 1.93 -1.05
C PHE A 205 0.18 1.00 0.12
N SER A 206 -0.77 0.22 0.65
CA SER A 206 -0.54 -0.67 1.81
C SER A 206 0.59 -1.69 1.62
N SER A 207 0.78 -2.21 0.40
CA SER A 207 1.90 -3.11 0.05
C SER A 207 3.25 -2.42 0.20
N VAL A 208 3.35 -1.18 -0.29
CA VAL A 208 4.55 -0.35 -0.27
C VAL A 208 5.00 -0.08 1.17
N ILE A 209 4.06 0.24 2.05
CA ILE A 209 4.35 0.55 3.46
C ILE A 209 5.09 -0.61 4.15
N ARG A 210 4.88 -1.86 3.70
CA ARG A 210 5.52 -3.06 4.25
C ARG A 210 6.84 -3.42 3.59
N GLY A 211 7.28 -2.71 2.55
CA GLY A 211 8.51 -3.02 1.81
C GLY A 211 8.30 -3.81 0.53
N VAL A 212 7.05 -4.04 0.11
CA VAL A 212 6.74 -4.78 -1.11
C VAL A 212 6.32 -3.83 -2.22
N LEU A 213 7.08 -3.81 -3.30
CA LEU A 213 6.73 -3.10 -4.52
C LEU A 213 6.08 -4.07 -5.50
N ASP A 214 4.75 -4.02 -5.59
CA ASP A 214 3.99 -4.77 -6.58
C ASP A 214 3.94 -3.99 -7.90
N ILE A 215 4.15 -4.66 -9.02
CA ILE A 215 4.03 -4.03 -10.34
C ILE A 215 2.63 -3.46 -10.58
N ARG A 216 1.61 -4.07 -9.96
CA ARG A 216 0.20 -3.67 -10.04
C ARG A 216 -0.01 -2.28 -9.45
N ASP A 217 0.61 -2.02 -8.30
CA ASP A 217 0.50 -0.75 -7.59
C ASP A 217 1.20 0.36 -8.39
N ILE A 218 2.38 0.08 -8.96
CA ILE A 218 3.12 1.02 -9.81
C ILE A 218 2.32 1.35 -11.08
N ILE A 219 1.78 0.34 -11.77
CA ILE A 219 0.95 0.53 -12.97
C ILE A 219 -0.28 1.37 -12.63
N TYR A 220 -0.93 1.08 -11.50
CA TYR A 220 -2.07 1.85 -11.02
C TYR A 220 -1.74 3.34 -10.84
N PHE A 221 -0.72 3.70 -10.07
CA PHE A 221 -0.35 5.10 -9.85
C PHE A 221 0.07 5.82 -11.14
N LEU A 222 0.84 5.16 -12.01
CA LEU A 222 1.24 5.71 -13.30
C LEU A 222 0.04 5.90 -14.23
N SER A 223 -0.91 4.95 -14.24
CA SER A 223 -2.11 5.05 -15.06
C SER A 223 -2.99 6.22 -14.63
N LEU A 224 -3.20 6.42 -13.31
CA LEU A 224 -3.90 7.59 -12.79
C LEU A 224 -3.20 8.89 -13.20
N THR A 225 -1.87 8.93 -13.04
CA THR A 225 -1.06 10.09 -13.44
C THR A 225 -1.28 10.47 -14.89
N VAL A 226 -1.17 9.50 -15.80
CA VAL A 226 -1.32 9.72 -17.25
C VAL A 226 -2.77 10.10 -17.59
N ILE A 227 -3.77 9.44 -17.00
CA ILE A 227 -5.20 9.72 -17.24
C ILE A 227 -5.53 11.15 -16.85
N PHE A 228 -5.21 11.57 -15.63
CA PHE A 228 -5.55 12.91 -15.14
C PHE A 228 -4.77 14.02 -15.86
N LEU A 229 -3.51 13.79 -16.23
CA LEU A 229 -2.77 14.72 -17.09
C LEU A 229 -3.38 14.80 -18.50
N SER A 230 -3.84 13.69 -19.08
CA SER A 230 -4.50 13.70 -20.39
C SER A 230 -5.84 14.46 -20.36
N LEU A 231 -6.61 14.31 -19.28
CA LEU A 231 -7.83 15.07 -19.03
C LEU A 231 -7.53 16.58 -18.86
N SER A 232 -6.49 16.91 -18.10
CA SER A 232 -6.03 18.30 -17.94
C SER A 232 -5.67 18.94 -19.27
N LEU A 233 -4.95 18.19 -20.12
CA LEU A 233 -4.57 18.63 -21.46
C LEU A 233 -5.80 18.88 -22.33
N PHE A 234 -6.80 18.01 -22.26
CA PHE A 234 -8.06 18.20 -22.99
C PHE A 234 -8.77 19.50 -22.59
N PHE A 235 -8.91 19.78 -21.29
CA PHE A 235 -9.57 21.02 -20.83
C PHE A 235 -8.80 22.29 -21.24
N LEU A 236 -7.47 22.22 -21.24
CA LEU A 236 -6.63 23.32 -21.70
C LEU A 236 -6.74 23.53 -23.22
N LEU A 237 -6.70 22.46 -24.01
CA LEU A 237 -6.87 22.53 -25.47
C LEU A 237 -8.27 22.99 -25.87
N LYS A 238 -9.31 22.57 -25.13
CA LYS A 238 -10.67 23.08 -25.29
C LYS A 238 -10.73 24.60 -25.10
N THR A 239 -9.96 25.13 -24.16
CA THR A 239 -9.87 26.58 -23.91
C THR A 239 -9.16 27.30 -25.06
N LYS A 240 -8.07 26.74 -25.59
CA LYS A 240 -7.26 27.35 -26.67
C LYS A 240 -7.89 27.24 -28.07
N TYR A 241 -8.54 26.12 -28.38
CA TYR A 241 -9.00 25.76 -29.73
C TYR A 241 -10.52 25.57 -29.81
N ALA A 242 -11.30 26.26 -28.98
CA ALA A 242 -12.76 26.09 -28.85
C ALA A 242 -13.50 26.11 -30.21
N LYS A 243 -13.03 26.91 -31.17
CA LYS A 243 -13.64 27.08 -32.51
C LYS A 243 -13.16 26.07 -33.56
N VAL A 244 -12.17 25.23 -33.26
CA VAL A 244 -11.57 24.28 -34.21
C VAL A 244 -12.00 22.85 -33.86
N HIS A 245 -13.20 22.46 -34.29
CA HIS A 245 -13.82 21.18 -33.93
C HIS A 245 -12.97 19.94 -34.29
N VAL A 246 -12.17 20.00 -35.36
CA VAL A 246 -11.27 18.91 -35.77
C VAL A 246 -10.21 18.62 -34.70
N VAL A 247 -9.61 19.65 -34.11
CA VAL A 247 -8.60 19.51 -33.05
C VAL A 247 -9.25 18.91 -31.80
N LEU A 248 -10.43 19.40 -31.43
CA LEU A 248 -11.16 18.91 -30.26
C LEU A 248 -11.54 17.42 -30.40
N ARG A 249 -12.06 16.99 -31.57
CA ARG A 249 -12.41 15.58 -31.81
C ARG A 249 -11.19 14.67 -31.75
N ARG A 250 -10.04 15.11 -32.30
CA ARG A 250 -8.77 14.37 -32.19
C ARG A 250 -8.31 14.25 -30.75
N THR A 251 -8.38 15.34 -29.96
CA THR A 251 -8.01 15.30 -28.54
C THR A 251 -8.92 14.39 -27.73
N ILE A 252 -10.24 14.44 -27.94
CA ILE A 252 -11.19 13.52 -27.29
C ILE A 252 -10.82 12.07 -27.59
N SER A 253 -10.62 11.74 -28.88
CA SER A 253 -10.22 10.40 -29.30
C SER A 253 -8.91 9.95 -28.63
N LEU A 254 -7.91 10.83 -28.52
CA LEU A 254 -6.65 10.51 -27.86
C LEU A 254 -6.85 10.25 -26.35
N VAL A 255 -7.61 11.11 -25.65
CA VAL A 255 -7.88 10.93 -24.22
C VAL A 255 -8.68 9.66 -23.96
N THR A 256 -9.71 9.36 -24.76
CA THR A 256 -10.47 8.12 -24.62
C THR A 256 -9.60 6.89 -24.87
N THR A 257 -8.68 6.94 -25.84
CA THR A 257 -7.73 5.86 -26.08
C THR A 257 -6.76 5.69 -24.91
N ILE A 258 -6.23 6.78 -24.34
CA ILE A 258 -5.36 6.74 -23.16
C ILE A 258 -6.09 6.13 -21.96
N ILE A 259 -7.34 6.53 -21.71
CA ILE A 259 -8.17 5.96 -20.64
C ILE A 259 -8.39 4.47 -20.88
N GLY A 260 -8.76 4.07 -22.11
CA GLY A 260 -8.96 2.66 -22.47
C GLY A 260 -7.69 1.82 -22.27
N ILE A 261 -6.54 2.32 -22.70
CA ILE A 261 -5.23 1.67 -22.46
C ILE A 261 -4.96 1.57 -20.96
N GLY A 262 -5.18 2.64 -20.20
CA GLY A 262 -4.99 2.64 -18.74
C GLY A 262 -5.85 1.57 -18.05
N VAL A 263 -7.12 1.45 -18.42
CA VAL A 263 -8.03 0.41 -17.89
C VAL A 263 -7.51 -0.99 -18.24
N VAL A 264 -7.17 -1.23 -19.51
CA VAL A 264 -6.65 -2.55 -19.95
C VAL A 264 -5.34 -2.89 -19.22
N LEU A 265 -4.42 -1.94 -19.08
CA LEU A 265 -3.16 -2.16 -18.35
C LEU A 265 -3.40 -2.53 -16.89
N ASN A 266 -4.35 -1.88 -16.19
CA ASN A 266 -4.69 -2.25 -14.82
C ASN A 266 -5.33 -3.63 -14.71
N VAL A 267 -6.20 -3.99 -15.67
CA VAL A 267 -6.80 -5.33 -15.72
C VAL A 267 -5.74 -6.41 -15.95
N LEU A 268 -4.82 -6.19 -16.89
CA LEU A 268 -3.73 -7.12 -17.19
C LEU A 268 -2.69 -7.17 -16.07
N ALA A 269 -2.41 -6.05 -15.41
CA ALA A 269 -1.49 -6.00 -14.28
C ALA A 269 -1.89 -6.98 -13.19
N ASN A 270 -3.20 -7.17 -12.95
CA ASN A 270 -3.69 -8.14 -11.95
C ASN A 270 -3.27 -9.59 -12.21
N GLN A 271 -2.92 -9.93 -13.45
CA GLN A 271 -2.45 -11.26 -13.83
C GLN A 271 -0.93 -11.40 -13.69
N LEU A 272 -0.20 -10.30 -13.48
CA LEU A 272 1.24 -10.31 -13.31
C LEU A 272 1.59 -10.56 -11.84
N PRO A 273 2.19 -11.71 -11.48
CA PRO A 273 2.55 -12.03 -10.10
C PRO A 273 3.90 -11.39 -9.68
N TYR A 274 4.34 -10.33 -10.37
CA TYR A 274 5.64 -9.72 -10.13
C TYR A 274 5.58 -8.77 -8.93
N ARG A 275 6.13 -9.25 -7.81
CA ARG A 275 6.34 -8.47 -6.59
C ARG A 275 7.82 -8.45 -6.25
N LEU A 276 8.32 -7.26 -5.92
CA LEU A 276 9.66 -7.08 -5.39
C LEU A 276 9.55 -6.83 -3.89
N ASP A 277 9.78 -7.87 -3.10
CA ASP A 277 9.94 -7.75 -1.65
C ASP A 277 11.36 -7.27 -1.33
N LEU A 278 11.45 -6.04 -0.84
CA LEU A 278 12.70 -5.39 -0.46
C LEU A 278 13.01 -5.58 1.02
N SER A 279 12.12 -6.16 1.82
CA SER A 279 12.39 -6.38 3.25
C SER A 279 13.62 -7.25 3.50
N GLN A 280 14.35 -6.92 4.57
CA GLN A 280 15.47 -7.71 5.09
C GLN A 280 14.97 -9.11 5.44
N GLY A 281 15.59 -10.12 4.83
CA GLY A 281 15.17 -11.51 5.00
C GLY A 281 13.99 -11.94 4.13
N LYS A 282 13.43 -11.04 3.31
CA LYS A 282 12.27 -11.31 2.44
C LYS A 282 11.05 -11.79 3.23
N LEU A 283 10.68 -11.02 4.26
CA LEU A 283 9.60 -11.34 5.21
C LEU A 283 8.23 -11.47 4.55
N TYR A 284 8.06 -10.94 3.34
CA TYR A 284 6.81 -10.93 2.58
C TYR A 284 6.95 -11.70 1.27
N SER A 285 7.84 -12.69 1.23
CA SER A 285 8.03 -13.59 0.10
C SER A 285 8.45 -14.96 0.58
N LEU A 286 7.69 -15.99 0.19
CA LEU A 286 8.02 -17.36 0.56
C LEU A 286 9.46 -17.73 0.18
N SER A 287 10.15 -18.35 1.13
CA SER A 287 11.51 -18.84 0.94
C SER A 287 11.56 -19.88 -0.18
N PRO A 288 12.72 -20.05 -0.85
CA PRO A 288 12.88 -21.08 -1.88
C PRO A 288 12.56 -22.49 -1.36
N ALA A 289 12.85 -22.77 -0.08
CA ALA A 289 12.57 -24.04 0.57
C ALA A 289 11.06 -24.28 0.70
N THR A 290 10.33 -23.28 1.20
CA THR A 290 8.86 -23.32 1.31
C THR A 290 8.23 -23.52 -0.06
N LYS A 291 8.68 -22.77 -1.07
CA LYS A 291 8.16 -22.91 -2.45
C LYS A 291 8.34 -24.32 -2.99
N LYS A 292 9.45 -24.98 -2.67
CA LYS A 292 9.69 -26.37 -3.07
C LYS A 292 8.72 -27.33 -2.37
N ILE A 293 8.63 -27.23 -1.05
CA ILE A 293 7.74 -28.09 -0.24
C ILE A 293 6.29 -27.95 -0.71
N VAL A 294 5.81 -26.71 -0.87
CA VAL A 294 4.42 -26.42 -1.25
C VAL A 294 4.07 -26.93 -2.64
N LYS A 295 5.01 -26.88 -3.61
CA LYS A 295 4.81 -27.44 -4.96
C LYS A 295 4.78 -28.97 -4.98
N GLU A 296 5.51 -29.61 -4.07
CA GLU A 296 5.66 -31.07 -3.99
C GLU A 296 4.59 -31.75 -3.11
N ILE A 297 3.62 -30.98 -2.59
CA ILE A 297 2.54 -31.53 -1.76
C ILE A 297 1.76 -32.61 -2.54
N PRO A 298 1.45 -33.78 -1.95
CA PRO A 298 0.75 -34.86 -2.66
C PRO A 298 -0.72 -34.53 -2.95
N ASP A 299 -1.43 -33.96 -1.97
CA ASP A 299 -2.89 -33.80 -1.96
C ASP A 299 -3.31 -32.46 -1.31
N VAL A 300 -4.60 -32.15 -1.27
CA VAL A 300 -5.09 -30.84 -0.78
C VAL A 300 -4.83 -30.65 0.71
N VAL A 301 -4.26 -29.50 1.07
CA VAL A 301 -4.14 -28.98 2.43
C VAL A 301 -5.13 -27.82 2.59
N ASN A 302 -5.98 -27.89 3.61
CA ASN A 302 -6.90 -26.82 3.97
C ASN A 302 -6.35 -26.03 5.16
N ILE A 303 -6.38 -24.71 5.08
CA ILE A 303 -5.94 -23.81 6.15
C ILE A 303 -7.12 -22.94 6.56
N THR A 304 -7.59 -23.05 7.79
CA THR A 304 -8.70 -22.24 8.30
C THR A 304 -8.15 -21.20 9.28
N VAL A 305 -8.38 -19.92 9.02
CA VAL A 305 -8.02 -18.82 9.93
C VAL A 305 -9.26 -18.41 10.72
N TYR A 306 -9.15 -18.38 12.04
CA TYR A 306 -10.19 -17.88 12.94
C TYR A 306 -9.81 -16.47 13.39
N ALA A 307 -10.54 -15.47 12.89
CA ALA A 307 -10.22 -14.07 13.13
C ALA A 307 -11.46 -13.25 13.51
N SER A 308 -11.39 -12.57 14.65
CA SER A 308 -12.43 -11.67 15.14
C SER A 308 -12.49 -10.36 14.34
N SER A 309 -13.70 -9.84 14.11
CA SER A 309 -13.91 -8.53 13.44
C SER A 309 -13.31 -7.36 14.23
N LYS A 310 -13.28 -7.47 15.56
CA LYS A 310 -12.89 -6.37 16.46
C LYS A 310 -11.55 -6.62 17.15
N LEU A 311 -10.51 -6.91 16.40
CA LEU A 311 -9.16 -7.00 16.95
C LEU A 311 -8.59 -5.63 17.32
N PRO A 312 -7.81 -5.51 18.43
CA PRO A 312 -7.07 -4.30 18.74
C PRO A 312 -6.22 -3.82 17.55
N THR A 313 -6.04 -2.50 17.42
CA THR A 313 -5.32 -1.87 16.31
C THR A 313 -3.92 -2.46 16.07
N LYS A 314 -3.23 -2.89 17.13
CA LYS A 314 -1.92 -3.55 17.04
C LYS A 314 -1.92 -4.90 16.29
N PHE A 315 -3.05 -5.61 16.22
CA PHE A 315 -3.16 -6.92 15.56
C PHE A 315 -3.76 -6.85 14.16
N GLN A 316 -4.31 -5.70 13.74
CA GLN A 316 -4.82 -5.53 12.38
C GLN A 316 -3.73 -5.76 11.31
N PRO A 317 -2.48 -5.27 11.48
CA PRO A 317 -1.39 -5.62 10.57
C PRO A 317 -1.08 -7.12 10.55
N VAL A 318 -1.14 -7.81 11.70
CA VAL A 318 -0.82 -9.24 11.82
C VAL A 318 -1.86 -10.08 11.07
N LEU A 319 -3.14 -9.77 11.21
CA LEU A 319 -4.20 -10.43 10.47
C LEU A 319 -4.01 -10.24 8.96
N ARG A 320 -3.77 -9.01 8.51
CA ARG A 320 -3.53 -8.70 7.09
C ARG A 320 -2.31 -9.46 6.54
N ASP A 321 -1.19 -9.42 7.25
CA ASP A 321 0.06 -10.08 6.86
C ASP A 321 -0.12 -11.62 6.83
N THR A 322 -0.92 -12.18 7.74
CA THR A 322 -1.32 -13.61 7.73
C THR A 322 -2.10 -13.96 6.46
N LYS A 323 -3.13 -13.17 6.10
CA LYS A 323 -3.91 -13.38 4.86
C LYS A 323 -3.01 -13.35 3.63
N ASP A 324 -2.05 -12.43 3.60
CA ASP A 324 -1.12 -12.28 2.48
C ASP A 324 -0.18 -13.50 2.35
N ILE A 325 0.40 -13.96 3.46
CA ILE A 325 1.23 -15.19 3.47
C ILE A 325 0.41 -16.38 2.95
N LEU A 326 -0.79 -16.60 3.46
CA LEU A 326 -1.64 -17.73 3.03
C LEU A 326 -2.03 -17.63 1.55
N ARG A 327 -2.25 -16.42 1.04
CA ARG A 327 -2.48 -16.18 -0.39
C ARG A 327 -1.26 -16.57 -1.23
N ASP A 328 -0.05 -16.28 -0.76
CA ASP A 328 1.18 -16.72 -1.44
C ASP A 328 1.33 -18.25 -1.40
N TYR A 329 0.97 -18.92 -0.29
CA TYR A 329 0.94 -20.38 -0.24
C TYR A 329 -0.07 -20.95 -1.24
N GLN A 330 -1.28 -20.39 -1.32
CA GLN A 330 -2.31 -20.79 -2.29
C GLN A 330 -1.85 -20.63 -3.74
N LEU A 331 -1.21 -19.50 -4.06
CA LEU A 331 -0.65 -19.25 -5.40
C LEU A 331 0.45 -20.24 -5.78
N VAL A 332 1.36 -20.54 -4.84
CA VAL A 332 2.46 -21.49 -5.10
C VAL A 332 1.99 -22.95 -5.12
N GLY A 333 0.98 -23.28 -4.31
CA GLY A 333 0.40 -24.62 -4.21
C GLY A 333 -0.38 -25.06 -5.44
N GLY A 334 -0.67 -24.15 -6.38
CA GLY A 334 -1.28 -24.50 -7.67
C GLY A 334 -2.63 -25.23 -7.54
N GLY A 335 -3.42 -24.87 -6.53
CA GLY A 335 -4.71 -25.50 -6.22
C GLY A 335 -4.65 -26.63 -5.16
N LYS A 336 -3.47 -26.97 -4.63
CA LYS A 336 -3.33 -27.93 -3.52
C LYS A 336 -3.34 -27.29 -2.13
N ILE A 337 -3.28 -25.97 -2.06
CA ILE A 337 -3.47 -25.23 -0.81
C ILE A 337 -4.74 -24.42 -0.95
N HIS A 338 -5.70 -24.61 -0.05
CA HIS A 338 -6.87 -23.77 0.09
C HIS A 338 -6.85 -23.11 1.46
N PHE A 339 -7.22 -21.85 1.54
CA PHE A 339 -7.45 -21.20 2.82
C PHE A 339 -8.80 -20.50 2.86
N GLU A 340 -9.39 -20.48 4.04
CA GLU A 340 -10.62 -19.75 4.35
C GLU A 340 -10.48 -19.00 5.67
N ILE A 341 -11.36 -18.04 5.88
CA ILE A 341 -11.39 -17.23 7.09
C ILE A 341 -12.79 -17.34 7.68
N LYS A 342 -12.86 -17.78 8.93
CA LYS A 342 -14.09 -17.85 9.72
C LYS A 342 -14.02 -16.84 10.85
N ASN A 343 -15.18 -16.29 11.23
CA ASN A 343 -15.29 -15.29 12.27
C ASN A 343 -16.07 -15.85 13.48
N PRO A 344 -15.36 -16.27 14.54
CA PRO A 344 -16.00 -16.78 15.76
C PRO A 344 -16.93 -15.78 16.47
N ASP A 345 -16.77 -14.47 16.24
CA ASP A 345 -17.63 -13.47 16.89
C ASP A 345 -19.05 -13.41 16.27
N GLU A 346 -19.17 -13.84 15.01
CA GLU A 346 -20.38 -13.71 14.20
C GLU A 346 -21.01 -15.07 13.86
N ASP A 347 -20.23 -16.16 13.98
CA ASP A 347 -20.64 -17.53 13.65
C ASP A 347 -20.34 -18.49 14.82
N ALA A 348 -21.41 -18.96 15.47
CA ALA A 348 -21.32 -19.91 16.58
C ALA A 348 -20.69 -21.25 16.17
N THR A 349 -20.83 -21.68 14.91
CA THR A 349 -20.20 -22.92 14.43
C THR A 349 -18.70 -22.75 14.32
N ALA A 350 -18.24 -21.58 13.85
CA ALA A 350 -16.82 -21.25 13.82
C ALA A 350 -16.22 -21.15 15.23
N GLU A 351 -16.97 -20.65 16.21
CA GLU A 351 -16.54 -20.61 17.62
C GLU A 351 -16.37 -22.02 18.20
N GLU A 352 -17.33 -22.92 17.96
CA GLU A 352 -17.27 -24.31 18.43
C GLU A 352 -16.13 -25.09 17.77
N GLU A 353 -15.96 -24.96 16.44
CA GLU A 353 -14.84 -25.57 15.71
C GLU A 353 -13.48 -25.06 16.21
N ALA A 354 -13.34 -23.76 16.42
CA ALA A 354 -12.11 -23.16 16.95
C ALA A 354 -11.80 -23.73 18.34
N GLY A 355 -12.80 -23.78 19.23
CA GLY A 355 -12.66 -24.33 20.58
C GLY A 355 -12.27 -25.82 20.59
N ALA A 356 -12.90 -26.64 19.74
CA ALA A 356 -12.58 -28.06 19.59
C ALA A 356 -11.15 -28.30 19.11
N LEU A 357 -10.63 -27.37 18.31
CA LEU A 357 -9.25 -27.37 17.82
C LEU A 357 -8.27 -26.71 18.81
N GLY A 358 -8.71 -26.25 19.98
CA GLY A 358 -7.85 -25.60 20.99
C GLY A 358 -7.53 -24.12 20.72
N ILE A 359 -8.15 -23.52 19.71
CA ILE A 359 -8.02 -22.10 19.36
C ILE A 359 -9.03 -21.31 20.19
N ASN A 360 -8.59 -20.84 21.36
CA ASN A 360 -9.44 -20.12 22.31
C ASN A 360 -9.36 -18.60 22.16
N ALA A 361 -10.42 -17.90 22.58
CA ALA A 361 -10.43 -16.44 22.64
C ALA A 361 -9.32 -15.89 23.55
N VAL A 362 -8.55 -14.93 23.04
CA VAL A 362 -7.57 -14.19 23.83
C VAL A 362 -8.19 -12.92 24.38
N GLN A 363 -7.86 -12.59 25.63
CA GLN A 363 -8.29 -11.35 26.27
C GLN A 363 -7.27 -10.25 26.02
N PHE A 364 -7.75 -9.14 25.46
CA PHE A 364 -7.00 -7.93 25.20
C PHE A 364 -7.43 -6.84 26.18
N ASN A 365 -6.46 -6.22 26.82
CA ASN A 365 -6.69 -5.00 27.58
C ASN A 365 -6.58 -3.83 26.60
N VAL A 366 -7.73 -3.21 26.29
CA VAL A 366 -7.81 -2.07 25.39
C VAL A 366 -8.20 -0.85 26.20
N ILE A 367 -7.46 0.25 26.01
CA ILE A 367 -7.80 1.55 26.59
C ILE A 367 -8.76 2.22 25.60
N ASP A 368 -10.04 2.27 25.95
CA ASP A 368 -11.09 2.95 25.19
C ASP A 368 -11.61 4.12 26.03
N LYS A 369 -11.37 5.36 25.58
CA LYS A 369 -11.83 6.60 26.24
C LYS A 369 -11.54 6.66 27.75
N GLU A 370 -10.29 6.40 28.13
CA GLU A 370 -9.80 6.43 29.53
C GLU A 370 -10.32 5.29 30.43
N GLU A 371 -11.08 4.33 29.90
CA GLU A 371 -11.48 3.11 30.60
C GLU A 371 -10.71 1.88 30.10
N PHE A 372 -10.28 1.04 31.04
CA PHE A 372 -9.76 -0.29 30.72
C PHE A 372 -10.94 -1.22 30.37
N LYS A 373 -11.08 -1.53 29.07
CA LYS A 373 -12.01 -2.57 28.63
C LYS A 373 -11.26 -3.86 28.31
N VAL A 374 -11.72 -4.95 28.90
CA VAL A 374 -11.30 -6.30 28.51
C VAL A 374 -12.12 -6.69 27.29
N GLN A 375 -11.44 -6.84 26.15
CA GLN A 375 -12.03 -7.26 24.91
C GLN A 375 -11.54 -8.66 24.55
N LYS A 376 -12.44 -9.58 24.21
CA LYS A 376 -12.07 -10.91 23.73
C LYS A 376 -11.94 -10.90 22.21
N GLY A 377 -11.04 -11.70 21.67
CA GLY A 377 -11.00 -11.97 20.24
C GLY A 377 -10.09 -13.13 19.85
N TYR A 378 -10.27 -13.58 18.62
CA TYR A 378 -9.58 -14.71 18.00
C TYR A 378 -8.62 -14.21 16.93
N LEU A 379 -7.43 -14.80 16.90
CA LEU A 379 -6.48 -14.67 15.79
C LEU A 379 -5.61 -15.92 15.78
N GLY A 380 -6.21 -17.05 15.39
CA GLY A 380 -5.53 -18.35 15.32
C GLY A 380 -5.73 -19.00 13.95
N LEU A 381 -5.04 -20.10 13.70
CA LEU A 381 -5.24 -20.88 12.47
C LEU A 381 -5.13 -22.39 12.72
N ASN A 382 -5.78 -23.17 11.87
CA ASN A 382 -5.66 -24.62 11.80
C ASN A 382 -5.28 -25.07 10.39
N VAL A 383 -4.38 -26.05 10.29
CA VAL A 383 -3.95 -26.68 9.04
C VAL A 383 -4.41 -28.13 9.06
N THR A 384 -5.19 -28.52 8.05
CA THR A 384 -5.75 -29.86 7.91
C THR A 384 -5.23 -30.57 6.67
N TYR A 385 -4.75 -31.81 6.83
CA TYR A 385 -4.32 -32.68 5.73
C TYR A 385 -4.66 -34.14 6.03
N GLN A 386 -5.48 -34.78 5.19
CA GLN A 386 -5.91 -36.18 5.32
C GLN A 386 -6.36 -36.57 6.76
N GLY A 387 -7.14 -35.71 7.40
CA GLY A 387 -7.66 -35.91 8.76
C GLY A 387 -6.69 -35.58 9.90
N LYS A 388 -5.43 -35.23 9.61
CA LYS A 388 -4.50 -34.67 10.59
C LYS A 388 -4.72 -33.17 10.73
N ASN A 389 -4.59 -32.65 11.94
CA ASN A 389 -4.72 -31.23 12.26
C ASN A 389 -3.46 -30.74 12.99
N GLU A 390 -2.97 -29.58 12.60
CA GLU A 390 -1.93 -28.81 13.30
C GLU A 390 -2.42 -27.37 13.46
N MET A 391 -2.23 -26.79 14.64
CA MET A 391 -2.84 -25.51 15.01
C MET A 391 -1.81 -24.47 15.45
N ILE A 392 -2.14 -23.20 15.24
CA ILE A 392 -1.54 -22.06 15.94
C ILE A 392 -2.66 -21.43 16.80
N PRO A 393 -2.60 -21.58 18.14
CA PRO A 393 -3.66 -21.09 19.02
C PRO A 393 -3.85 -19.57 18.92
N PHE A 394 -2.75 -18.83 18.79
CA PHE A 394 -2.77 -17.39 18.63
C PHE A 394 -1.54 -16.87 17.88
N ILE A 395 -1.76 -16.09 16.82
CA ILE A 395 -0.73 -15.50 15.98
C ILE A 395 -0.35 -14.15 16.56
N GLN A 396 0.72 -14.12 17.37
CA GLN A 396 1.22 -12.88 17.96
C GLN A 396 1.91 -11.97 16.95
N SER A 397 2.65 -12.57 16.02
CA SER A 397 3.37 -11.91 14.94
C SER A 397 3.45 -12.83 13.73
N THR A 398 3.77 -12.30 12.55
CA THR A 398 3.97 -13.11 11.34
C THR A 398 5.44 -13.48 11.08
N ALA A 399 6.36 -13.15 11.99
CA ALA A 399 7.80 -13.28 11.77
C ALA A 399 8.25 -14.75 11.56
N ASP A 400 7.62 -15.69 12.25
CA ASP A 400 7.90 -17.13 12.20
C ASP A 400 6.77 -17.94 11.55
N LEU A 401 5.70 -17.26 11.10
CA LEU A 401 4.50 -17.89 10.57
C LEU A 401 4.78 -18.76 9.35
N GLU A 402 5.64 -18.32 8.43
CA GLU A 402 6.04 -19.14 7.28
C GLU A 402 6.73 -20.45 7.73
N TYR A 403 7.62 -20.35 8.72
CA TYR A 403 8.36 -21.50 9.21
C TYR A 403 7.42 -22.52 9.86
N GLN A 404 6.51 -22.06 10.73
CA GLN A 404 5.52 -22.92 11.38
C GLN A 404 4.61 -23.60 10.36
N LEU A 405 4.02 -22.84 9.43
CA LEU A 405 3.14 -23.37 8.38
C LEU A 405 3.86 -24.39 7.49
N THR A 406 5.07 -24.06 7.03
CA THR A 406 5.89 -24.98 6.23
C THR A 406 6.23 -26.24 7.03
N GLY A 407 6.54 -26.10 8.32
CA GLY A 407 6.81 -27.19 9.24
C GLY A 407 5.62 -28.15 9.35
N PHE A 408 4.43 -27.61 9.61
CA PHE A 408 3.17 -28.37 9.68
C PHE A 408 2.88 -29.10 8.37
N ILE A 409 2.90 -28.38 7.25
CA ILE A 409 2.66 -28.96 5.93
C ILE A 409 3.66 -30.07 5.64
N LYS A 410 4.96 -29.83 5.84
CA LYS A 410 5.99 -30.84 5.60
C LYS A 410 5.82 -32.04 6.53
N GLY A 411 5.53 -31.81 7.80
CA GLY A 411 5.32 -32.85 8.81
C GLY A 411 4.12 -33.74 8.49
N MET A 412 3.04 -33.15 7.98
CA MET A 412 1.82 -33.89 7.62
C MET A 412 1.90 -34.58 6.25
N THR A 413 2.62 -34.00 5.29
CA THR A 413 2.67 -34.48 3.88
C THR A 413 3.86 -35.40 3.59
N SER A 414 4.95 -35.36 4.37
CA SER A 414 6.12 -36.22 4.13
C SER A 414 5.85 -37.66 4.56
N SER A 415 5.84 -38.58 3.59
CA SER A 415 5.83 -40.02 3.84
C SER A 415 7.23 -40.50 4.27
N GLY A 416 7.47 -40.50 5.59
CA GLY A 416 8.68 -41.03 6.21
C GLY A 416 9.47 -39.97 6.98
N LYS A 417 9.28 -39.92 8.30
CA LYS A 417 10.24 -39.23 9.16
C LYS A 417 11.61 -39.91 8.97
N LYS A 418 12.65 -39.15 8.64
CA LYS A 418 14.01 -39.69 8.67
C LYS A 418 14.30 -40.10 10.11
N LYS A 419 14.50 -41.40 10.36
CA LYS A 419 14.87 -41.92 11.66
C LYS A 419 16.35 -41.62 11.88
N ILE A 420 16.66 -40.82 12.91
CA ILE A 420 18.02 -40.69 13.40
C ILE A 420 18.22 -41.88 14.34
N VAL A 421 19.19 -42.75 14.04
CA VAL A 421 19.53 -43.91 14.87
C VAL A 421 20.87 -43.63 15.51
N PHE A 422 20.91 -43.70 16.84
CA PHE A 422 22.16 -43.68 17.58
C PHE A 422 22.70 -45.12 17.67
N LEU A 423 23.95 -45.31 17.26
CA LEU A 423 24.67 -46.57 17.44
C LEU A 423 25.51 -46.46 18.71
N GLN A 424 25.44 -47.48 19.57
CA GLN A 424 26.21 -47.58 20.81
C GLN A 424 27.01 -48.89 20.80
N GLY A 425 28.19 -48.90 21.43
CA GLY A 425 28.97 -50.14 21.59
C GLY A 425 30.43 -49.98 22.01
N HIS A 426 30.94 -48.74 22.11
CA HIS A 426 32.35 -48.45 22.42
C HIS A 426 32.53 -47.44 23.56
N GLY A 427 31.59 -47.40 24.51
CA GLY A 427 31.66 -46.53 25.68
C GLY A 427 31.10 -45.12 25.45
N GLU A 428 30.28 -44.92 24.42
CA GLU A 428 29.52 -43.70 24.24
C GLU A 428 28.48 -43.53 25.35
N GLY A 429 28.26 -42.30 25.81
CA GLY A 429 27.23 -42.02 26.81
C GLY A 429 25.81 -42.12 26.23
N ASP A 430 24.81 -42.12 27.10
CA ASP A 430 23.41 -42.31 26.74
C ASP A 430 22.87 -41.16 25.84
N PRO A 431 22.48 -41.44 24.58
CA PRO A 431 21.90 -40.47 23.67
C PRO A 431 20.62 -39.82 24.21
N GLN A 432 19.83 -40.53 25.02
CA GLN A 432 18.62 -39.96 25.63
C GLN A 432 18.96 -38.87 26.66
N GLN A 433 20.08 -39.01 27.37
CA GLN A 433 20.56 -37.99 28.30
C GLN A 433 21.25 -36.82 27.59
N MET A 434 21.97 -37.08 26.50
CA MET A 434 22.69 -36.05 25.75
C MET A 434 21.81 -35.27 24.77
N TYR A 435 20.75 -35.88 24.25
CA TYR A 435 19.87 -35.27 23.25
C TYR A 435 18.38 -35.57 23.51
N PRO A 436 17.81 -35.05 24.62
CA PRO A 436 16.42 -35.31 25.00
C PRO A 436 15.39 -34.84 23.95
N GLN A 437 15.78 -33.93 23.05
CA GLN A 437 14.94 -33.45 21.95
C GLN A 437 14.68 -34.46 20.81
N PHE A 438 15.27 -35.67 20.85
CA PHE A 438 15.13 -36.69 19.79
C PHE A 438 14.43 -37.99 20.25
N GLU A 439 13.64 -37.96 21.33
CA GLU A 439 12.75 -39.07 21.71
C GLU A 439 11.63 -39.37 20.69
#